data_AF-D9R922-F1
#
_entry.id   AF-D9R922-F1
#
_cell.length_a   1.000
_cell.length_b   1.000
_cell.length_c   1.000
_cell.angle_alpha   90.00
_cell.angle_beta   90.00
_cell.angle_gamma   90.00
#
_symmetry.space_group_name_H-M   'P 1'
#
loop_
_entity.id
_entity.type
_entity.pdbx_description
1 polymer ?
#
loop_
_entity_poly.entity_id
_entity_poly.type
_entity_poly.pdbx_seq_one_letter_code
_entity_poly.pdbx_strand_id
1 'polypeptide(L)'
;MTKSEMIAAVKGNLKIEDETQDLTISDVILLVCEYCNINTEMIPEPMEKIIRKKVKGIMDYEAVSGNGFVQDIASIKEGDGTITYATSGTNGKDGIYWLSDSDKAALRLYRRLRGYV
;
A
#
# COMPACT_ATOMS: atom_id res chain seq x y z
N MET A 1 -3.07 1.20 19.39
CA MET A 1 -3.14 2.63 19.01
C MET A 1 -4.39 2.89 18.20
N THR A 2 -4.93 4.09 18.32
CA THR A 2 -6.07 4.55 17.52
C THR A 2 -5.61 4.94 16.10
N LYS A 3 -6.56 5.12 15.17
CA LYS A 3 -6.26 5.59 13.80
C LYS A 3 -5.45 6.90 13.81
N SER A 4 -5.80 7.87 14.65
CA SER A 4 -5.09 9.16 14.73
C SER A 4 -3.66 9.01 15.25
N GLU A 5 -3.46 8.18 16.28
CA GLU A 5 -2.13 7.85 16.79
C GLU A 5 -1.27 7.14 15.72
N MET A 6 -1.87 6.24 14.94
CA MET A 6 -1.18 5.57 13.84
C MET A 6 -0.77 6.55 12.74
N ILE A 7 -1.64 7.49 12.37
CA ILE A 7 -1.31 8.56 11.41
C ILE A 7 -0.11 9.37 11.92
N ALA A 8 -0.15 9.81 13.18
CA ALA A 8 0.94 10.60 13.78
C ALA A 8 2.27 9.82 13.82
N ALA A 9 2.23 8.53 14.19
CA ALA A 9 3.41 7.67 14.22
C ALA A 9 4.02 7.49 12.80
N VAL A 10 3.17 7.23 11.80
CA VAL A 10 3.60 7.06 10.41
C VAL A 10 4.18 8.36 9.86
N LYS A 11 3.53 9.52 10.10
CA LYS A 11 4.04 10.83 9.70
C LYS A 11 5.39 11.14 10.34
N GLY A 12 5.52 10.96 11.65
CA GLY A 12 6.76 11.21 12.38
C GLY A 12 7.92 10.36 11.85
N ASN A 13 7.66 9.09 11.54
CA ASN A 13 8.67 8.18 11.01
C ASN A 13 9.02 8.45 9.53
N LEU A 14 8.07 8.95 8.73
CA LEU A 14 8.31 9.35 7.34
C LEU A 14 8.81 10.79 7.19
N LYS A 15 8.85 11.56 8.30
CA LYS A 15 9.22 12.99 8.32
C LYS A 15 8.35 13.83 7.38
N ILE A 16 7.05 13.56 7.36
CA ILE A 16 6.07 14.32 6.59
C ILE A 16 5.56 15.46 7.47
N GLU A 17 5.84 16.70 7.06
CA GLU A 17 5.41 17.91 7.76
C GLU A 17 4.05 18.44 7.25
N ASP A 18 3.71 18.13 5.99
CA ASP A 18 2.49 18.60 5.33
C ASP A 18 1.29 17.65 5.50
N GLU A 19 0.08 18.18 5.31
CA GLU A 19 -1.19 17.42 5.37
C GLU A 19 -1.55 16.70 4.04
N THR A 20 -0.70 16.83 3.02
CA THR A 20 -0.98 16.34 1.66
C THR A 20 -1.12 14.83 1.57
N GLN A 21 -0.45 14.08 2.44
CA GLN A 21 -0.41 12.62 2.45
C GLN A 21 -1.35 12.00 3.50
N ASP A 22 -2.12 12.81 4.22
CA ASP A 22 -3.01 12.34 5.30
C ASP A 22 -4.10 11.41 4.80
N LEU A 23 -4.65 11.75 3.63
CA LEU A 23 -5.66 10.94 2.96
C LEU A 23 -5.08 9.58 2.56
N THR A 24 -3.89 9.58 1.93
CA THR A 24 -3.17 8.37 1.54
C THR A 24 -2.88 7.46 2.74
N ILE A 25 -2.40 8.03 3.85
CA ILE A 25 -2.13 7.28 5.08
C ILE A 25 -3.44 6.72 5.65
N SER A 26 -4.50 7.52 5.69
CA SER A 26 -5.83 7.11 6.17
C SER A 26 -6.39 5.94 5.37
N ASP A 27 -6.29 5.99 4.05
CA ASP A 27 -6.82 4.96 3.15
C ASP A 27 -6.06 3.64 3.31
N VAL A 28 -4.73 3.69 3.42
CA VAL A 28 -3.91 2.49 3.68
C VAL A 28 -4.27 1.88 5.05
N ILE A 29 -4.47 2.70 6.09
CA ILE A 29 -4.89 2.20 7.41
C ILE A 29 -6.23 1.47 7.32
N LEU A 30 -7.22 2.05 6.64
CA LEU A 30 -8.54 1.44 6.46
C LEU A 30 -8.44 0.11 5.71
N LEU A 31 -7.72 0.09 4.58
CA LEU A 31 -7.53 -1.10 3.76
C LEU A 31 -6.88 -2.26 4.56
N VAL A 32 -5.88 -1.92 5.39
CA VAL A 32 -5.21 -2.88 6.26
C VAL A 32 -6.14 -3.39 7.36
N CYS A 33 -6.92 -2.50 7.99
CA CYS A 33 -7.87 -2.87 9.04
C CYS A 33 -9.00 -3.75 8.50
N GLU A 34 -9.54 -3.45 7.33
CA GLU A 34 -10.54 -4.25 6.62
C GLU A 34 -10.00 -5.65 6.30
N TYR A 35 -8.77 -5.76 5.79
CA TYR A 35 -8.15 -7.05 5.50
C TYR A 35 -7.92 -7.89 6.76
N CYS A 36 -7.45 -7.27 7.84
CA CYS A 36 -7.16 -7.96 9.10
C CYS A 36 -8.41 -8.19 9.97
N ASN A 37 -9.55 -7.57 9.62
CA ASN A 37 -10.78 -7.57 10.42
C ASN A 37 -10.53 -7.06 11.85
N ILE A 38 -9.84 -5.92 11.96
CA ILE A 38 -9.50 -5.25 13.22
C ILE A 38 -10.23 -3.90 13.27
N ASN A 39 -10.68 -3.50 14.46
CA ASN A 39 -11.27 -2.17 14.66
C ASN A 39 -10.20 -1.07 14.55
N THR A 40 -10.51 0.03 13.88
CA THR A 40 -9.62 1.18 13.66
C THR A 40 -9.19 1.89 14.94
N GLU A 41 -9.86 1.62 16.06
CA GLU A 41 -9.49 2.13 17.39
C GLU A 41 -8.41 1.28 18.09
N MET A 42 -8.22 0.03 17.67
CA MET A 42 -7.31 -0.92 18.32
C MET A 42 -6.33 -1.54 17.32
N ILE A 43 -5.46 -0.70 16.76
CA ILE A 43 -4.43 -1.13 15.82
C ILE A 43 -3.16 -1.55 16.58
N PRO A 44 -2.61 -2.76 16.35
CA PRO A 44 -1.33 -3.20 16.90
C PRO A 44 -0.16 -2.30 16.47
N GLU A 45 0.73 -1.94 17.41
CA GLU A 45 1.95 -1.16 17.11
C GLU A 45 2.85 -1.77 16.03
N PRO A 46 3.09 -3.10 15.99
CA PRO A 46 3.94 -3.69 14.96
C PRO A 46 3.42 -3.51 13.53
N MET A 47 2.12 -3.24 13.35
CA MET A 47 1.53 -2.98 12.04
C MET A 47 1.95 -1.63 11.45
N GLU A 48 2.43 -0.69 12.28
CA GLU A 48 2.96 0.60 11.83
C GLU A 48 4.02 0.40 10.74
N LYS A 49 4.95 -0.55 10.93
CA LYS A 49 6.04 -0.79 9.97
C LYS A 49 5.51 -1.22 8.60
N ILE A 50 4.43 -2.00 8.57
CA ILE A 50 3.79 -2.49 7.34
C ILE A 50 3.10 -1.32 6.63
N ILE A 51 2.28 -0.57 7.37
CA ILE A 51 1.57 0.62 6.86
C ILE A 51 2.57 1.65 6.33
N ARG A 52 3.61 1.97 7.10
CA ARG A 52 4.67 2.89 6.71
C ARG A 52 5.37 2.47 5.42
N LYS A 53 5.75 1.20 5.31
CA LYS A 53 6.41 0.69 4.10
C LYS A 53 5.49 0.83 2.88
N LYS A 54 4.19 0.61 3.06
CA LYS A 54 3.21 0.73 1.99
C LYS A 54 2.99 2.18 1.56
N VAL A 55 2.77 3.09 2.51
CA VAL A 55 2.66 4.53 2.25
C VAL A 55 3.90 5.05 1.52
N LYS A 56 5.10 4.67 1.99
CA LYS A 56 6.35 5.02 1.31
C LYS A 56 6.37 4.53 -0.15
N GLY A 57 5.94 3.30 -0.39
CA GLY A 57 5.86 2.75 -1.75
C GLY A 57 4.92 3.54 -2.67
N ILE A 58 3.79 4.02 -2.15
CA ILE A 58 2.87 4.89 -2.91
C ILE A 58 3.54 6.24 -3.20
N MET A 59 4.17 6.87 -2.21
CA MET A 59 4.87 8.14 -2.40
C MET A 59 6.02 8.04 -3.42
N ASP A 60 6.85 6.99 -3.29
CA ASP A 60 7.95 6.73 -4.22
C ASP A 60 7.43 6.49 -5.65
N TYR A 61 6.29 5.79 -5.78
CA TYR A 61 5.64 5.58 -7.08
C TYR A 61 5.10 6.88 -7.67
N GLU A 62 4.46 7.73 -6.88
CA GLU A 62 3.92 9.02 -7.34
C GLU A 62 5.04 10.01 -7.72
N ALA A 63 6.15 10.00 -6.98
CA ALA A 63 7.33 10.80 -7.29
C ALA A 63 7.99 10.37 -8.62
N VAL A 64 8.02 9.06 -8.91
CA VAL A 64 8.62 8.51 -10.14
C VAL A 64 7.65 8.56 -11.33
N SER A 65 6.35 8.41 -11.10
CA SER A 65 5.32 8.29 -12.16
C SER A 65 4.64 9.61 -12.53
N GLY A 66 5.11 10.76 -12.02
CA GLY A 66 4.55 12.08 -12.34
C GLY A 66 4.45 12.34 -13.85
N ASN A 67 3.26 12.71 -14.32
CA ASN A 67 2.83 13.06 -15.70
C ASN A 67 3.27 12.17 -16.88
N GLY A 68 3.99 11.07 -16.65
CA GLY A 68 4.54 10.21 -17.69
C GLY A 68 4.66 8.78 -17.19
N PHE A 69 3.51 8.12 -17.01
CA PHE A 69 3.45 6.68 -16.77
C PHE A 69 4.14 5.93 -17.92
N VAL A 70 5.32 5.35 -17.65
CA VAL A 70 5.98 4.40 -18.56
C VAL A 70 5.54 3.02 -18.16
N GLN A 71 4.73 2.39 -19.00
CA GLN A 71 4.26 1.03 -18.79
C GLN A 71 5.38 0.04 -19.16
N ASP A 72 5.80 -0.81 -18.22
CA ASP A 72 6.83 -1.82 -18.47
C ASP A 72 6.38 -2.74 -19.62
N ILE A 73 7.26 -2.96 -20.60
CA ILE A 73 7.02 -3.86 -21.72
C ILE A 73 7.23 -5.30 -21.23
N ALA A 74 6.17 -6.10 -21.23
CA ALA A 74 6.21 -7.50 -20.79
C ALA A 74 6.88 -8.41 -21.84
N SER A 75 6.67 -8.15 -23.13
CA SER A 75 7.41 -8.82 -24.20
C SER A 75 7.30 -8.06 -25.52
N ILE A 76 8.35 -8.16 -26.33
CA ILE A 76 8.35 -7.75 -27.74
C ILE A 76 8.54 -9.02 -28.56
N LYS A 77 7.58 -9.36 -29.44
CA LYS A 77 7.76 -10.42 -30.44
C LYS A 77 8.23 -9.76 -31.74
N GLU A 78 9.46 -10.04 -32.16
CA GLU A 78 9.94 -9.57 -33.47
C GLU A 78 9.25 -10.37 -34.59
N GLY A 79 8.42 -9.69 -35.38
CA GLY A 79 7.77 -10.26 -36.58
C GLY A 79 6.28 -9.92 -36.72
N ASP A 80 5.63 -9.54 -35.62
CA ASP A 80 4.24 -9.08 -35.58
C ASP A 80 4.26 -7.86 -34.66
N GLY A 81 3.80 -6.68 -35.09
CA GLY A 81 4.02 -5.38 -34.42
C GLY A 81 3.32 -5.20 -33.07
N THR A 82 3.15 -6.27 -32.31
CA THR A 82 2.41 -6.35 -31.07
C THR A 82 3.37 -6.20 -29.89
N ILE A 83 3.20 -5.10 -29.15
CA ILE A 83 3.86 -4.88 -27.86
C ILE A 83 2.87 -5.28 -26.78
N THR A 84 3.24 -6.26 -25.94
CA THR A 84 2.47 -6.62 -24.74
C THR A 84 3.03 -5.88 -23.55
N TYR A 85 2.18 -5.10 -22.89
CA TYR A 85 2.55 -4.34 -21.69
C TYR A 85 2.18 -5.09 -20.41
N ALA A 86 3.05 -5.02 -19.40
CA ALA A 86 2.78 -5.57 -18.09
C ALA A 86 1.64 -4.78 -17.43
N THR A 87 0.46 -5.39 -17.36
CA THR A 87 -0.74 -4.79 -16.75
C THR A 87 -0.98 -5.29 -15.32
N SER A 88 -0.31 -6.38 -14.92
CA SER A 88 -0.52 -7.05 -13.63
C SER A 88 0.82 -7.44 -12.99
N GLY A 89 1.07 -6.97 -11.77
CA GLY A 89 2.25 -7.33 -10.98
C GLY A 89 2.39 -6.47 -9.73
N THR A 90 3.31 -6.84 -8.83
CA THR A 90 3.60 -6.10 -7.58
C THR A 90 3.95 -4.63 -7.83
N ASN A 91 4.51 -4.31 -9.01
CA ASN A 91 4.89 -2.96 -9.43
C ASN A 91 3.82 -2.29 -10.33
N GLY A 92 2.70 -2.95 -10.58
CA GLY A 92 1.56 -2.36 -11.29
C GLY A 92 0.75 -1.46 -10.35
N LYS A 93 -0.08 -0.57 -10.93
CA LYS A 93 -0.96 0.35 -10.19
C LYS A 93 -1.76 -0.37 -9.09
N ASP A 94 -2.30 -1.54 -9.41
CA ASP A 94 -3.07 -2.34 -8.46
C ASP A 94 -2.21 -2.85 -7.30
N GLY A 95 -0.99 -3.33 -7.57
CA GLY A 95 -0.08 -3.80 -6.52
C GLY A 95 0.43 -2.69 -5.60
N ILE A 96 0.47 -1.45 -6.08
CA ILE A 96 0.97 -0.29 -5.35
C ILE A 96 -0.12 0.35 -4.50
N TYR A 97 -1.29 0.63 -5.07
CA TYR A 97 -2.41 1.25 -4.35
C TYR A 97 -3.24 0.25 -3.54
N TRP A 98 -3.25 -1.04 -3.90
CA TRP A 98 -3.94 -2.09 -3.12
C TRP A 98 -2.95 -2.98 -2.37
N LEU A 99 -3.47 -3.84 -1.48
CA LEU A 99 -2.65 -4.83 -0.77
C LEU A 99 -2.12 -5.89 -1.74
N SER A 100 -0.79 -5.90 -1.93
CA SER A 100 -0.10 -6.95 -2.69
C SER A 100 -0.12 -8.28 -1.92
N ASP A 101 0.22 -9.38 -2.58
CA ASP A 101 0.28 -10.69 -1.92
C ASP A 101 1.37 -10.76 -0.84
N SER A 102 2.46 -10.01 -1.02
CA SER A 102 3.51 -9.83 -0.01
C SER A 102 3.00 -9.08 1.22
N ASP A 103 2.22 -8.01 1.01
CA ASP A 103 1.62 -7.24 2.11
C ASP A 103 0.61 -8.10 2.88
N LYS A 104 -0.25 -8.83 2.15
CA LYS A 104 -1.19 -9.80 2.72
C LYS A 104 -0.47 -10.88 3.53
N ALA A 105 0.66 -11.41 3.04
CA ALA A 105 1.43 -12.41 3.76
C ALA A 105 1.96 -11.89 5.11
N ALA A 106 2.44 -10.64 5.15
CA ALA A 106 2.87 -10.01 6.41
C ALA A 106 1.70 -9.73 7.37
N LEU A 107 0.54 -9.37 6.82
CA LEU A 107 -0.67 -9.06 7.59
C LEU A 107 -1.42 -10.30 8.12
N ARG A 108 -1.17 -11.49 7.57
CA ARG A 108 -1.78 -12.75 8.04
C ARG A 108 -1.58 -13.01 9.53
N LEU A 109 -0.47 -12.55 10.11
CA LEU A 109 -0.19 -12.70 11.55
C LEU A 109 -1.20 -11.94 12.41
N TYR A 110 -1.70 -10.81 11.93
CA TYR A 110 -2.61 -9.92 12.66
C TYR A 110 -4.08 -10.18 12.30
N ARG A 111 -4.33 -10.96 11.24
CA ARG A 111 -5.67 -11.22 10.72
C ARG A 111 -6.47 -12.07 11.69
N ARG A 112 -7.64 -11.58 12.10
CA ARG A 112 -8.61 -12.30 12.92
C ARG A 112 -9.59 -13.06 12.02
N LEU A 113 -9.93 -14.29 12.41
CA LEU A 113 -11.02 -15.04 11.77
C LEU A 113 -12.35 -14.38 12.14
N ARG A 114 -13.16 -14.10 11.11
CA ARG A 114 -14.50 -13.52 11.28
C ARG A 114 -15.36 -14.49 12.09
N GLY A 115 -15.64 -14.16 13.36
CA GLY A 115 -16.40 -15.00 14.27
C GLY A 115 -15.84 -15.12 15.70
N TYR A 116 -14.61 -14.65 15.96
CA TYR A 116 -14.12 -14.50 17.33
C TYR A 116 -14.37 -13.06 17.83
N VAL A 117 -15.28 -12.96 18.80
CA VAL A 117 -15.52 -11.75 19.62
C VAL A 117 -14.40 -11.60 20.63
#